data_AF-A0A4Z2BY00-F1
#
_entry.id   AF-A0A4Z2BY00-F1
#
_cell.length_a   1.000
_cell.length_b   1.000
_cell.length_c   1.000
_cell.angle_alpha   90.00
_cell.angle_beta   90.00
_cell.angle_gamma   90.00
#
_symmetry.space_group_name_H-M   'P 1'
#
loop_
_entity.id
_entity.type
_entity.pdbx_description
1 polymer ?
#
loop_
_entity_poly.entity_id
_entity_poly.type
_entity_poly.pdbx_seq_one_letter_code
_entity_poly.pdbx_strand_id
1 'polypeptide(L)'
;MEAVYRFCVSVNPSDVIELDPLLGDWILHDPLRASALFRDVCFVAIKTLSLVEKIHTQSQVNVILRLTHLPPFPEYTMDLWRFPHGYGPVRPVSMKGLVISMTRVTKYTQGARFLCQNDDCPCSTGFHHIRVHTPGATESATVGNNLSCTMCSSLLKEDVKFRVLGDKQLVELVHVKALDALKGQKQSALRYQSVTLFLRDELCNSMRIGRLYRVLGFPAHVQQLQCISWSVEANNIQLWEPEHPTKCQSEFPEDAESYSWFSLEVLCCCSSLLWPGSGSSGPLQHLKDGLVAQFGAL
;
A
#
# COMPACT_ATOMS: atom_id res chain seq x y z
N MET A 1 -23.09 17.20 -4.08
CA MET A 1 -23.59 16.29 -3.03
C MET A 1 -22.64 15.11 -3.00
N GLU A 2 -22.09 14.76 -1.85
CA GLU A 2 -21.08 13.69 -1.74
C GLU A 2 -21.76 12.35 -1.42
N ALA A 3 -21.37 11.29 -2.13
CA ALA A 3 -21.94 9.96 -1.91
C ALA A 3 -21.26 9.20 -0.76
N VAL A 4 -19.99 9.49 -0.47
CA VAL A 4 -19.19 8.78 0.54
C VAL A 4 -18.45 9.78 1.41
N TYR A 5 -18.56 9.64 2.72
CA TYR A 5 -17.84 10.40 3.72
C TYR A 5 -16.81 9.49 4.38
N ARG A 6 -15.54 9.87 4.29
CA ARG A 6 -14.40 9.08 4.77
C ARG A 6 -13.98 9.54 6.16
N PHE A 7 -13.89 8.60 7.09
CA PHE A 7 -13.42 8.81 8.46
C PHE A 7 -12.21 7.91 8.72
N CYS A 8 -11.07 8.52 9.02
CA CYS A 8 -9.85 7.78 9.37
C CYS A 8 -9.74 7.70 10.89
N VAL A 9 -9.79 6.49 11.44
CA VAL A 9 -9.67 6.23 12.88
C VAL A 9 -8.33 5.57 13.14
N SER A 10 -7.48 6.21 13.94
CA SER A 10 -6.22 5.61 14.37
C SER A 10 -6.49 4.65 15.51
N VAL A 11 -5.99 3.41 15.40
CA VAL A 11 -6.27 2.35 16.36
C VAL A 11 -4.96 1.66 16.73
N ASN A 12 -4.73 1.52 18.04
CA ASN A 12 -3.72 0.61 18.58
C ASN A 12 -4.41 -0.70 18.95
N PRO A 13 -4.16 -1.81 18.24
CA PRO A 13 -4.80 -3.09 18.55
C PRO A 13 -4.53 -3.58 19.97
N SER A 14 -3.35 -3.29 20.53
CA SER A 14 -3.02 -3.71 21.90
C SER A 14 -3.93 -3.05 22.94
N ASP A 15 -4.14 -1.74 22.84
CA ASP A 15 -5.02 -1.00 23.76
C ASP A 15 -6.47 -1.49 23.65
N VAL A 16 -6.91 -1.85 22.43
CA VAL A 16 -8.26 -2.41 22.23
C VAL A 16 -8.38 -3.81 22.83
N ILE A 17 -7.36 -4.67 22.67
CA ILE A 17 -7.37 -6.02 23.26
C ILE A 17 -7.48 -5.97 24.78
N GLU A 18 -6.84 -5.00 25.43
CA GLU A 18 -6.92 -4.83 26.89
C GLU A 18 -8.34 -4.47 27.36
N LEU A 19 -9.12 -3.76 26.54
CA LEU A 19 -10.50 -3.36 26.85
C LEU A 19 -11.53 -4.42 26.41
N ASP A 20 -11.38 -4.92 25.18
CA ASP A 20 -12.24 -5.92 24.55
C ASP A 20 -11.38 -6.82 23.64
N PRO A 21 -11.00 -8.02 24.12
CA PRO A 21 -10.20 -8.97 23.37
C PRO A 21 -10.85 -9.41 22.05
N LEU A 22 -12.18 -9.49 21.98
CA LEU A 22 -12.89 -9.95 20.79
C LEU A 22 -12.85 -8.88 19.69
N LEU A 23 -13.03 -7.61 20.06
CA LEU A 23 -12.88 -6.50 19.12
C LEU A 23 -11.44 -6.37 18.64
N GLY A 24 -10.47 -6.53 19.54
CA GLY A 24 -9.05 -6.57 19.19
C GLY A 24 -8.71 -7.68 18.19
N ASP A 25 -9.27 -8.87 18.39
CA ASP A 25 -9.16 -9.99 17.47
C ASP A 25 -9.74 -9.64 16.08
N TRP A 26 -10.92 -9.01 16.02
CA TRP A 26 -11.49 -8.57 14.74
C TRP A 26 -10.59 -7.55 14.04
N ILE A 27 -10.02 -6.58 14.74
CA ILE A 27 -9.12 -5.58 14.12
C ILE A 27 -7.90 -6.25 13.44
N LEU A 28 -7.36 -7.32 14.05
CA LEU A 28 -6.16 -8.01 13.56
C LEU A 28 -6.45 -9.15 12.58
N HIS A 29 -7.63 -9.77 12.63
CA HIS A 29 -7.92 -11.00 11.89
C HIS A 29 -9.14 -10.90 10.98
N ASP A 30 -10.07 -9.99 11.26
CA ASP A 30 -11.26 -9.71 10.45
C ASP A 30 -11.50 -8.19 10.33
N PRO A 31 -10.58 -7.47 9.65
CA PRO A 31 -10.63 -6.02 9.52
C PRO A 31 -11.90 -5.53 8.81
N LEU A 32 -12.55 -6.40 8.02
CA LEU A 32 -13.84 -6.12 7.40
C LEU A 32 -14.95 -6.02 8.43
N ARG A 33 -15.05 -7.01 9.32
CA ARG A 33 -16.02 -6.99 10.42
C ARG A 33 -15.74 -5.84 11.39
N ALA A 34 -14.48 -5.60 11.73
CA ALA A 34 -14.10 -4.46 12.56
C ALA A 34 -14.53 -3.13 11.91
N SER A 35 -14.21 -2.92 10.64
CA SER A 35 -14.58 -1.69 9.92
C SER A 35 -16.09 -1.51 9.82
N ALA A 36 -16.85 -2.60 9.64
CA ALA A 36 -18.30 -2.57 9.66
C ALA A 36 -18.84 -2.10 11.03
N LEU A 37 -18.34 -2.65 12.14
CA LEU A 37 -18.73 -2.21 13.48
C LEU A 37 -18.44 -0.71 13.70
N PHE A 38 -17.23 -0.26 13.37
CA PHE A 38 -16.86 1.14 13.53
C PHE A 38 -17.72 2.07 12.67
N ARG A 39 -18.05 1.66 11.43
CA ARG A 39 -18.97 2.40 10.57
C ARG A 39 -20.34 2.56 11.22
N ASP A 40 -20.86 1.51 11.85
CA ASP A 40 -22.18 1.52 12.47
C ASP A 40 -22.20 2.48 13.66
N VAL A 41 -21.17 2.41 14.52
CA VAL A 41 -20.98 3.32 15.65
C VAL A 41 -20.83 4.77 15.16
N CYS A 42 -20.00 5.03 14.15
CA CYS A 42 -19.85 6.36 13.56
C CYS A 42 -21.17 6.90 13.02
N PHE A 43 -21.95 6.08 12.29
CA PHE A 43 -23.24 6.48 11.75
C PHE A 43 -24.24 6.85 12.85
N VAL A 44 -24.35 6.03 13.91
CA VAL A 44 -25.20 6.32 15.07
C VAL A 44 -24.76 7.63 15.73
N ALA A 45 -23.46 7.80 16.01
CA ALA A 45 -22.94 9.02 16.62
C ALA A 45 -23.24 10.27 15.78
N ILE A 46 -23.02 10.21 14.46
CA ILE A 46 -23.33 11.30 13.53
C ILE A 46 -24.82 11.65 13.58
N LYS A 47 -25.71 10.66 13.64
CA LYS A 47 -27.15 10.86 13.68
C LYS A 47 -27.62 11.42 15.02
N THR A 48 -27.14 10.87 16.13
CA THR A 48 -27.50 11.31 17.47
C THR A 48 -27.02 12.72 17.76
N LEU A 49 -25.79 13.05 17.34
CA LEU A 49 -25.18 14.35 17.59
C LEU A 49 -25.44 15.37 16.47
N SER A 50 -26.17 15.00 15.41
CA SER A 50 -26.45 15.84 14.24
C SER A 50 -25.20 16.47 13.62
N LEU A 51 -24.09 15.74 13.57
CA LEU A 51 -22.78 16.28 13.15
C LEU A 51 -22.73 16.59 11.64
N VAL A 52 -23.42 15.79 10.83
CA VAL A 52 -23.40 15.90 9.36
C VAL A 52 -24.78 15.60 8.80
N GLU A 53 -25.53 16.66 8.47
CA GLU A 53 -26.92 16.56 7.99
C GLU A 53 -27.04 15.80 6.66
N LYS A 54 -26.00 15.83 5.82
CA LYS A 54 -26.01 15.25 4.47
C LYS A 54 -25.81 13.72 4.43
N ILE A 55 -25.48 13.10 5.57
CA ILE A 55 -25.37 11.64 5.70
C ILE A 55 -26.76 11.13 6.05
N HIS A 56 -27.42 10.46 5.11
CA HIS A 56 -28.76 9.91 5.28
C HIS A 56 -28.70 8.44 5.69
N THR A 57 -27.84 7.66 5.04
CA THR A 57 -27.70 6.21 5.25
C THR A 57 -26.30 5.84 5.74
N GLN A 58 -26.22 4.69 6.40
CA GLN A 58 -24.96 4.10 6.86
C GLN A 58 -24.01 3.77 5.70
N SER A 59 -24.53 3.46 4.52
CA SER A 59 -23.73 3.19 3.32
C SER A 59 -22.90 4.40 2.86
N GLN A 60 -23.27 5.62 3.28
CA GLN A 60 -22.48 6.82 2.99
C GLN A 60 -21.26 6.97 3.91
N VAL A 61 -21.14 6.17 4.98
CA VAL A 61 -20.02 6.25 5.93
C VAL A 61 -18.97 5.22 5.56
N ASN A 62 -17.76 5.68 5.26
CA ASN A 62 -16.59 4.83 5.05
C ASN A 62 -15.60 5.05 6.20
N VAL A 63 -15.29 4.01 6.95
CA VAL A 63 -14.31 4.07 8.04
C VAL A 63 -13.04 3.33 7.63
N ILE A 64 -11.92 3.99 7.84
CA ILE A 64 -10.59 3.42 7.60
C ILE A 64 -9.87 3.33 8.93
N LEU A 65 -9.59 2.10 9.34
CA LEU A 65 -8.83 1.80 10.54
C LEU A 65 -7.33 1.90 10.21
N ARG A 66 -6.66 2.90 10.78
CA ARG A 66 -5.21 3.13 10.65
C ARG A 66 -4.51 2.52 11.87
N LEU A 67 -3.86 1.39 11.67
CA LEU A 67 -3.11 0.71 12.72
C LEU A 67 -1.86 1.51 13.07
N THR A 68 -1.70 1.83 14.35
CA THR A 68 -0.50 2.53 14.85
C THR A 68 0.66 1.57 15.06
N HIS A 69 0.35 0.41 15.65
CA HIS A 69 1.30 -0.66 15.97
C HIS A 69 0.68 -2.03 15.69
N LEU A 70 1.53 -3.04 15.60
CA LEU A 70 1.12 -4.44 15.66
C LEU A 70 1.73 -5.05 16.92
N PRO A 71 1.06 -6.02 17.56
CA PRO A 71 1.65 -6.77 18.65
C PRO A 71 3.02 -7.35 18.26
N PRO A 72 4.00 -7.39 19.17
CA PRO A 72 5.39 -7.76 18.87
C PRO A 72 5.58 -9.28 18.74
N PHE A 73 4.70 -9.95 17.99
CA PHE A 73 4.78 -11.37 17.73
C PHE A 73 5.35 -11.66 16.32
N PRO A 74 6.11 -12.75 16.14
CA PRO A 74 6.72 -13.10 14.86
C PRO A 74 5.72 -13.20 13.70
N GLU A 75 4.47 -13.58 13.98
CA GLU A 75 3.38 -13.75 13.01
C GLU A 75 2.99 -12.43 12.32
N TYR A 76 3.23 -11.29 12.98
CA TYR A 76 3.02 -9.96 12.42
C TYR A 76 4.24 -9.41 11.70
N THR A 77 5.36 -10.13 11.68
CA THR A 77 6.56 -9.72 10.94
C THR A 77 6.60 -10.44 9.60
N MET A 78 6.58 -9.67 8.51
CA MET A 78 6.71 -10.26 7.18
C MET A 78 8.18 -10.58 6.89
N ASP A 79 8.45 -11.87 6.70
CA ASP A 79 9.72 -12.33 6.16
C ASP A 79 9.62 -12.41 4.64
N LEU A 80 10.22 -11.43 3.97
CA LEU A 80 10.27 -11.36 2.51
C LEU A 80 11.00 -12.56 1.87
N TRP A 81 11.75 -13.34 2.65
CA TRP A 81 12.32 -14.62 2.20
C TRP A 81 11.28 -15.72 2.06
N ARG A 82 10.33 -15.82 3.00
CA ARG A 82 9.32 -16.90 3.01
C ARG A 82 8.09 -16.53 2.21
N PHE A 83 7.89 -15.23 1.96
CA PHE A 83 6.79 -14.73 1.15
C PHE A 83 6.81 -15.34 -0.26
N PRO A 84 5.66 -15.84 -0.78
CA PRO A 84 4.32 -15.79 -0.19
C PRO A 84 3.90 -16.99 0.68
N HIS A 85 4.77 -17.99 0.89
CA HIS A 85 4.42 -19.23 1.54
C HIS A 85 4.11 -19.03 3.03
N GLY A 86 2.93 -19.49 3.48
CA GLY A 86 2.52 -19.45 4.88
C GLY A 86 1.80 -18.17 5.33
N TYR A 87 1.62 -17.18 4.45
CA TYR A 87 0.81 -16.01 4.74
C TYR A 87 -0.62 -16.24 4.22
N GLY A 88 -1.59 -16.32 5.13
CA GLY A 88 -3.00 -16.27 4.77
C GLY A 88 -3.40 -14.85 4.35
N PRO A 89 -4.39 -14.69 3.46
CA PRO A 89 -4.92 -13.36 3.15
C PRO A 89 -5.47 -12.69 4.42
N VAL A 90 -5.49 -11.35 4.42
CA VAL A 90 -6.23 -10.48 5.37
C VAL A 90 -5.56 -10.16 6.74
N ARG A 91 -4.48 -10.83 7.16
CA ARG A 91 -3.76 -10.43 8.41
C ARG A 91 -2.80 -9.25 8.15
N PRO A 92 -2.77 -8.20 8.99
CA PRO A 92 -1.80 -7.12 8.84
C PRO A 92 -0.39 -7.61 9.16
N VAL A 93 0.61 -7.05 8.49
CA VAL A 93 2.02 -7.35 8.67
C VAL A 93 2.84 -6.08 8.82
N SER A 94 3.99 -6.20 9.48
CA SER A 94 5.04 -5.19 9.60
C SER A 94 6.26 -5.64 8.81
N MET A 95 6.83 -4.74 8.01
CA MET A 95 8.09 -4.96 7.31
C MET A 95 8.99 -3.73 7.37
N LYS A 96 10.29 -3.95 7.25
CA LYS A 96 11.30 -2.88 7.16
C LYS A 96 12.09 -3.04 5.87
N GLY A 97 12.22 -1.97 5.11
CA GLY A 97 12.90 -2.05 3.82
C GLY A 97 13.30 -0.73 3.20
N LEU A 98 14.12 -0.84 2.16
CA LEU A 98 14.61 0.25 1.34
C LEU A 98 13.69 0.41 0.13
N VAL A 99 13.30 1.65 -0.16
CA VAL A 99 12.57 1.96 -1.40
C VAL A 99 13.54 2.01 -2.57
N ILE A 100 13.32 1.14 -3.56
CA ILE A 100 14.17 1.04 -4.74
C ILE A 100 13.53 1.66 -6.00
N SER A 101 12.21 1.69 -6.08
CA SER A 101 11.49 2.32 -7.19
C SER A 101 10.08 2.75 -6.79
N MET A 102 9.48 3.63 -7.58
CA MET A 102 8.11 4.08 -7.39
C MET A 102 7.50 4.58 -8.70
N THR A 103 6.19 4.44 -8.83
CA THR A 103 5.44 4.99 -9.96
C THR A 103 5.05 6.44 -9.72
N ARG A 104 4.59 7.11 -10.78
CA ARG A 104 3.77 8.32 -10.64
C ARG A 104 2.45 7.97 -9.93
N VAL A 105 1.83 8.99 -9.34
CA VAL A 105 0.48 8.87 -8.78
C VAL A 105 -0.52 8.69 -9.93
N THR A 106 -1.39 7.70 -9.80
CA THR A 106 -2.50 7.39 -10.72
C THR A 106 -3.81 7.40 -9.94
N LYS A 107 -4.95 7.47 -10.66
CA LYS A 107 -6.27 7.41 -10.04
C LYS A 107 -6.78 5.97 -9.96
N TYR A 108 -7.56 5.70 -8.93
CA TYR A 108 -8.31 4.45 -8.78
C TYR A 108 -9.73 4.74 -8.29
N THR A 109 -10.65 3.80 -8.49
CA THR A 109 -12.01 3.93 -7.98
C THR A 109 -12.05 3.60 -6.49
N GLN A 110 -12.20 4.64 -5.67
CA GLN A 110 -12.27 4.54 -4.22
C GLN A 110 -13.69 4.17 -3.76
N GLY A 111 -14.71 4.65 -4.46
CA GLY A 111 -16.09 4.29 -4.17
C GLY A 111 -17.02 4.57 -5.33
N ALA A 112 -18.14 3.86 -5.36
CA ALA A 112 -19.16 3.99 -6.39
C ALA A 112 -20.55 3.80 -5.77
N ARG A 113 -21.50 4.62 -6.24
CA ARG A 113 -22.92 4.49 -5.92
C ARG A 113 -23.61 3.67 -6.99
N PHE A 114 -24.53 2.82 -6.57
CA PHE A 114 -25.39 2.05 -7.44
C PHE A 114 -26.86 2.29 -7.11
N LEU A 115 -27.71 2.23 -8.13
CA LEU A 115 -29.16 2.37 -8.02
C LEU A 115 -29.82 1.08 -8.49
N CYS A 116 -30.91 0.70 -7.84
CA CYS A 116 -31.72 -0.42 -8.30
C CYS A 116 -32.42 -0.05 -9.60
N GLN A 117 -32.40 -0.96 -10.58
CA GLN A 117 -33.10 -0.78 -11.85
C GLN A 117 -34.63 -0.99 -11.75
N ASN A 118 -35.12 -1.55 -10.64
CA ASN A 118 -36.55 -1.65 -10.40
C ASN A 118 -37.04 -0.35 -9.75
N ASP A 119 -37.77 0.47 -10.49
CA ASP A 119 -38.26 1.77 -10.04
C ASP A 119 -39.20 1.67 -8.82
N ASP A 120 -39.94 0.55 -8.69
CA ASP A 120 -40.83 0.28 -7.57
C ASP A 120 -40.07 -0.12 -6.29
N CYS A 121 -38.76 -0.35 -6.38
CA CYS A 121 -37.95 -0.68 -5.23
C CYS A 121 -37.65 0.59 -4.42
N PRO A 122 -37.78 0.58 -3.08
CA PRO A 122 -37.34 1.71 -2.24
C PRO A 122 -35.87 2.08 -2.43
N CYS A 123 -35.04 1.17 -2.95
CA CYS A 123 -33.63 1.38 -3.25
C CYS A 123 -33.36 1.88 -4.69
N SER A 124 -34.39 2.23 -5.46
CA SER A 124 -34.26 2.84 -6.80
C SER A 124 -33.68 4.25 -6.74
N THR A 125 -33.85 4.93 -5.60
CA THR A 125 -33.31 6.27 -5.32
C THR A 125 -32.46 6.28 -4.05
N GLY A 126 -31.83 7.41 -3.72
CA GLY A 126 -31.08 7.57 -2.48
C GLY A 126 -29.67 6.97 -2.48
N PHE A 127 -29.19 6.58 -1.29
CA PHE A 127 -27.81 6.14 -1.03
C PHE A 127 -27.78 4.77 -0.35
N HIS A 128 -28.55 3.80 -0.85
CA HIS A 128 -28.64 2.47 -0.23
C HIS A 128 -27.47 1.57 -0.63
N HIS A 129 -27.11 1.59 -1.91
CA HIS A 129 -26.05 0.75 -2.46
C HIS A 129 -24.83 1.59 -2.78
N ILE A 130 -23.87 1.61 -1.86
CA ILE A 130 -22.56 2.22 -2.07
C ILE A 130 -21.51 1.16 -1.79
N ARG A 131 -20.55 1.05 -2.70
CA ARG A 131 -19.38 0.21 -2.54
C ARG A 131 -18.16 1.10 -2.40
N VAL A 132 -17.28 0.74 -1.49
CA VAL A 132 -16.00 1.40 -1.28
C VAL A 132 -14.90 0.36 -1.40
N HIS A 133 -13.71 0.82 -1.80
CA HIS A 133 -12.52 -0.01 -1.88
C HIS A 133 -12.19 -0.58 -0.49
N THR A 134 -12.05 -1.90 -0.42
CA THR A 134 -11.58 -2.61 0.76
C THR A 134 -10.08 -2.88 0.65
N PRO A 135 -9.28 -2.67 1.72
CA PRO A 135 -7.87 -3.02 1.71
C PRO A 135 -7.62 -4.46 1.23
N GLY A 136 -6.73 -4.61 0.24
CA GLY A 136 -6.39 -5.90 -0.35
C GLY A 136 -7.38 -6.44 -1.39
N ALA A 137 -8.50 -5.74 -1.64
CA ALA A 137 -9.40 -6.06 -2.75
C ALA A 137 -8.89 -5.47 -4.08
N THR A 138 -9.29 -6.09 -5.19
CA THR A 138 -9.06 -5.52 -6.52
C THR A 138 -10.02 -4.37 -6.79
N GLU A 139 -9.63 -3.45 -7.67
CA GLU A 139 -10.52 -2.33 -8.06
C GLU A 139 -11.82 -2.82 -8.71
N SER A 140 -11.76 -3.95 -9.42
CA SER A 140 -12.95 -4.62 -9.99
C SER A 140 -13.97 -5.06 -8.93
N ALA A 141 -13.56 -5.25 -7.67
CA ALA A 141 -14.49 -5.53 -6.58
C ALA A 141 -15.35 -4.30 -6.21
N THR A 142 -14.89 -3.09 -6.54
CA THR A 142 -15.64 -1.85 -6.29
C THR A 142 -16.63 -1.53 -7.42
N VAL A 143 -16.26 -1.80 -8.68
CA VAL A 143 -17.03 -1.40 -9.89
C VAL A 143 -17.59 -2.58 -10.72
N GLY A 144 -17.70 -3.76 -10.14
CA GLY A 144 -18.18 -4.96 -10.86
C GLY A 144 -19.59 -4.81 -11.45
N ASN A 145 -19.86 -5.49 -12.57
CA ASN A 145 -21.11 -5.36 -13.34
C ASN A 145 -22.25 -6.30 -12.90
N ASN A 146 -21.99 -7.26 -12.01
CA ASN A 146 -22.95 -8.29 -11.60
C ASN A 146 -23.40 -8.08 -10.15
N LEU A 147 -23.94 -6.91 -9.88
CA LEU A 147 -24.39 -6.53 -8.53
C LEU A 147 -25.91 -6.56 -8.46
N SER A 148 -26.45 -7.17 -7.41
CA SER A 148 -27.88 -7.27 -7.17
C SER A 148 -28.31 -6.45 -5.95
N CYS A 149 -29.52 -5.90 -6.03
CA CYS A 149 -30.15 -5.17 -4.94
C CYS A 149 -30.47 -6.13 -3.79
N THR A 150 -30.10 -5.77 -2.56
CA THR A 150 -30.36 -6.58 -1.37
C THR A 150 -31.84 -6.73 -1.04
N MET A 151 -32.72 -5.87 -1.59
CA MET A 151 -34.16 -5.87 -1.29
C MET A 151 -35.00 -6.64 -2.31
N CYS A 152 -34.75 -6.44 -3.60
CA CYS A 152 -35.57 -7.04 -4.67
C CYS A 152 -34.77 -7.94 -5.63
N SER A 153 -33.48 -8.14 -5.40
CA SER A 153 -32.56 -8.92 -6.24
C SER A 153 -32.39 -8.44 -7.68
N SER A 154 -33.04 -7.34 -8.08
CA SER A 154 -32.85 -6.71 -9.39
C SER A 154 -31.42 -6.20 -9.55
N LEU A 155 -30.98 -6.06 -10.80
CA LEU A 155 -29.65 -5.59 -11.13
C LEU A 155 -29.44 -4.14 -10.64
N LEU A 156 -28.24 -3.89 -10.16
CA LEU A 156 -27.78 -2.57 -9.76
C LEU A 156 -27.04 -1.91 -10.92
N LYS A 157 -27.39 -0.66 -11.21
CA LYS A 157 -26.70 0.18 -12.19
C LYS A 157 -25.85 1.21 -11.47
N GLU A 158 -24.59 1.34 -11.88
CA GLU A 158 -23.73 2.39 -11.34
C GLU A 158 -24.24 3.78 -11.73
N ASP A 159 -24.29 4.69 -10.76
CA ASP A 159 -24.42 6.11 -11.02
C ASP A 159 -23.03 6.76 -11.08
N VAL A 160 -22.50 6.84 -12.29
CA VAL A 160 -21.15 7.36 -12.57
C VAL A 160 -20.95 8.78 -12.05
N LYS A 161 -22.01 9.58 -11.88
CA LYS A 161 -21.91 10.95 -11.33
C LYS A 161 -21.38 10.98 -9.90
N PHE A 162 -21.58 9.89 -9.16
CA PHE A 162 -21.19 9.75 -7.76
C PHE A 162 -20.01 8.81 -7.58
N ARG A 163 -19.29 8.49 -8.66
CA ARG A 163 -18.03 7.77 -8.57
C ARG A 163 -16.99 8.65 -7.88
N VAL A 164 -16.39 8.13 -6.82
CA VAL A 164 -15.32 8.78 -6.06
C VAL A 164 -14.00 8.14 -6.48
N LEU A 165 -13.06 8.98 -6.93
CA LEU A 165 -11.72 8.56 -7.28
C LEU A 165 -10.74 8.90 -6.17
N GLY A 166 -9.84 7.98 -5.86
CA GLY A 166 -8.73 8.18 -4.95
C GLY A 166 -7.39 8.21 -5.69
N ASP A 167 -6.33 8.51 -4.95
CA ASP A 167 -4.95 8.47 -5.45
C ASP A 167 -4.29 7.14 -5.13
N LYS A 168 -3.49 6.63 -6.07
CA LYS A 168 -2.76 5.37 -5.95
C LYS A 168 -1.33 5.56 -6.43
N GLN A 169 -0.38 4.98 -5.71
CA GLN A 169 1.02 4.94 -6.09
C GLN A 169 1.60 3.56 -5.76
N LEU A 170 2.40 3.01 -6.66
CA LEU A 170 3.11 1.76 -6.42
C LEU A 170 4.55 2.07 -6.01
N VAL A 171 5.05 1.33 -5.03
CA VAL A 171 6.42 1.46 -4.52
C VAL A 171 7.03 0.07 -4.38
N GLU A 172 8.24 -0.13 -4.90
CA GLU A 172 8.99 -1.36 -4.70
C GLU A 172 9.89 -1.25 -3.47
N LEU A 173 9.72 -2.19 -2.55
CA LEU A 173 10.48 -2.26 -1.31
C LEU A 173 11.36 -3.52 -1.30
N VAL A 174 12.65 -3.36 -0.99
CA VAL A 174 13.55 -4.49 -0.73
C VAL A 174 13.81 -4.60 0.76
N HIS A 175 13.83 -5.82 1.29
CA HIS A 175 14.07 -6.08 2.71
C HIS A 175 15.39 -5.47 3.19
N VAL A 176 15.42 -4.91 4.41
CA VAL A 176 16.64 -4.30 4.98
C VAL A 176 17.85 -5.25 5.00
N LYS A 177 17.64 -6.54 5.26
CA LYS A 177 18.71 -7.56 5.24
C LYS A 177 19.42 -7.70 3.88
N ALA A 178 18.79 -7.26 2.78
CA ALA A 178 19.45 -7.22 1.47
C ALA A 178 20.60 -6.21 1.43
N LEU A 179 20.54 -5.16 2.26
CA LEU A 179 21.59 -4.16 2.34
C LEU A 179 22.89 -4.74 2.92
N ASP A 180 22.80 -5.71 3.82
CA ASP A 180 23.98 -6.39 4.39
C ASP A 180 24.74 -7.17 3.30
N ALA A 181 24.01 -7.76 2.35
CA ALA A 181 24.58 -8.44 1.20
C ALA A 181 25.22 -7.45 0.21
N LEU A 182 24.57 -6.30 -0.04
CA LEU A 182 25.13 -5.24 -0.89
C LEU A 182 26.38 -4.60 -0.30
N LYS A 183 26.49 -4.52 1.03
CA LYS A 183 27.66 -3.99 1.74
C LYS A 183 28.84 -4.98 1.80
N GLY A 184 28.71 -6.17 1.22
CA GLY A 184 29.76 -7.20 1.25
C GLY A 184 30.06 -7.78 2.64
N GLN A 185 29.26 -7.44 3.66
CA GLN A 185 29.49 -7.89 5.04
C GLN A 185 29.15 -9.37 5.26
N LYS A 186 28.27 -9.95 4.43
CA LYS A 186 27.96 -11.39 4.42
C LYS A 186 27.77 -11.87 2.98
N GLN A 187 28.61 -12.80 2.53
CA GLN A 187 28.32 -13.61 1.34
C GLN A 187 27.14 -14.51 1.67
N SER A 188 25.96 -14.09 1.21
CA SER A 188 24.72 -14.82 1.33
C SER A 188 24.43 -15.48 -0.01
N ALA A 189 24.15 -16.79 -0.02
CA ALA A 189 23.64 -17.49 -1.21
C ALA A 189 22.18 -17.11 -1.56
N LEU A 190 21.58 -16.19 -0.80
CA LEU A 190 20.16 -15.85 -0.89
C LEU A 190 19.94 -14.72 -1.90
N ARG A 191 18.93 -14.87 -2.75
CA ARG A 191 18.40 -13.77 -3.58
C ARG A 191 17.32 -13.04 -2.80
N TYR A 192 17.42 -11.72 -2.74
CA TYR A 192 16.39 -10.85 -2.19
C TYR A 192 15.45 -10.41 -3.31
N GLN A 193 14.15 -10.57 -3.11
CA GLN A 193 13.12 -10.07 -4.01
C GLN A 193 12.53 -8.77 -3.43
N SER A 194 12.09 -7.87 -4.32
CA SER A 194 11.29 -6.72 -3.92
C SER A 194 9.82 -7.14 -3.73
N VAL A 195 9.10 -6.35 -2.93
CA VAL A 195 7.65 -6.43 -2.81
C VAL A 195 7.03 -5.11 -3.23
N THR A 196 5.99 -5.23 -4.04
CA THR A 196 5.14 -4.12 -4.45
C THR A 196 4.24 -3.68 -3.31
N LEU A 197 4.36 -2.42 -2.93
CA LEU A 197 3.47 -1.72 -2.00
C LEU A 197 2.45 -0.89 -2.78
N PHE A 198 1.18 -0.99 -2.39
CA PHE A 198 0.12 -0.09 -2.83
C PHE A 198 -0.06 1.02 -1.79
N LEU A 199 0.31 2.24 -2.15
CA LEU A 199 0.04 3.44 -1.37
C LEU A 199 -1.25 4.08 -1.91
N ARG A 200 -2.16 4.45 -1.01
CA ARG A 200 -3.43 5.08 -1.38
C ARG A 200 -3.65 6.38 -0.64
N ASP A 201 -4.24 7.34 -1.35
CA ASP A 201 -4.72 8.61 -0.84
C ASP A 201 -3.66 9.37 -0.03
N GLU A 202 -3.88 9.63 1.26
CA GLU A 202 -2.94 10.31 2.15
C GLU A 202 -1.55 9.65 2.26
N LEU A 203 -1.41 8.37 1.86
CA LEU A 203 -0.11 7.71 1.84
C LEU A 203 0.67 7.94 0.54
N CYS A 204 0.04 8.44 -0.53
CA CYS A 204 0.77 8.77 -1.75
C CYS A 204 1.82 9.86 -1.48
N ASN A 205 2.99 9.74 -2.11
CA ASN A 205 4.16 10.62 -1.92
C ASN A 205 4.75 10.67 -0.51
N SER A 206 4.32 9.78 0.39
CA SER A 206 4.86 9.69 1.76
C SER A 206 6.25 9.03 1.83
N MET A 207 6.64 8.34 0.76
CA MET A 207 7.92 7.63 0.65
C MET A 207 8.86 8.31 -0.35
N ARG A 208 10.16 8.01 -0.27
CA ARG A 208 11.20 8.48 -1.19
C ARG A 208 12.17 7.35 -1.53
N ILE A 209 12.60 7.29 -2.79
CA ILE A 209 13.65 6.36 -3.24
C ILE A 209 14.92 6.55 -2.40
N GLY A 210 15.59 5.46 -2.04
CA GLY A 210 16.83 5.48 -1.26
C GLY A 210 16.64 5.68 0.24
N ARG A 211 15.40 5.72 0.74
CA ARG A 211 15.09 5.84 2.18
C ARG A 211 14.51 4.54 2.74
N LEU A 212 14.77 4.35 4.04
CA LEU A 212 14.34 3.20 4.82
C LEU A 212 13.03 3.50 5.53
N TYR A 213 12.08 2.56 5.45
CA TYR A 213 10.79 2.70 6.09
C TYR A 213 10.39 1.43 6.83
N ARG A 214 9.61 1.61 7.88
CA ARG A 214 8.76 0.58 8.46
C ARG A 214 7.35 0.76 7.89
N VAL A 215 6.82 -0.32 7.33
CA VAL A 215 5.48 -0.33 6.71
C VAL A 215 4.61 -1.33 7.46
N LEU A 216 3.42 -0.89 7.85
CA LEU A 216 2.31 -1.75 8.26
C LEU A 216 1.35 -1.88 7.08
N GLY A 217 0.94 -3.09 6.73
CA GLY A 217 0.06 -3.28 5.59
C GLY A 217 -0.59 -4.65 5.53
N PHE A 218 -1.54 -4.80 4.61
CA PHE A 218 -2.29 -6.04 4.41
C PHE A 218 -1.79 -6.74 3.13
N PRO A 219 -1.39 -8.02 3.21
CA PRO A 219 -1.07 -8.82 2.03
C PRO A 219 -2.29 -8.91 1.11
N ALA A 220 -2.05 -8.70 -0.18
CA ALA A 220 -3.07 -8.67 -1.21
C ALA A 220 -2.64 -9.55 -2.39
N HIS A 221 -3.57 -10.39 -2.84
CA HIS A 221 -3.40 -11.17 -4.06
C HIS A 221 -3.77 -10.32 -5.25
N VAL A 222 -2.84 -10.18 -6.20
CA VAL A 222 -3.11 -9.56 -7.48
C VAL A 222 -3.03 -10.64 -8.54
N GLN A 223 -4.22 -11.12 -8.94
CA GLN A 223 -4.36 -12.07 -10.04
C GLN A 223 -4.15 -11.32 -11.35
N GLN A 224 -3.06 -11.66 -12.06
CA GLN A 224 -2.80 -11.17 -13.41
C GLN A 224 -2.85 -12.37 -14.35
N LEU A 225 -3.89 -12.48 -15.19
CA LEU A 225 -4.14 -13.49 -16.23
C LEU A 225 -3.67 -14.96 -15.99
N GLN A 226 -2.37 -15.20 -15.81
CA GLN A 226 -1.73 -16.52 -15.63
C GLN A 226 -0.79 -16.61 -14.42
N CYS A 227 -0.63 -15.57 -13.60
CA CYS A 227 0.22 -15.56 -12.42
C CYS A 227 -0.47 -14.85 -11.24
N ILE A 228 -0.35 -15.44 -10.04
CA ILE A 228 -0.72 -14.80 -8.78
C ILE A 228 0.52 -14.04 -8.31
N SER A 229 0.51 -12.72 -8.50
CA SER A 229 1.50 -11.86 -7.87
C SER A 229 1.01 -11.43 -6.50
N TRP A 230 1.93 -11.30 -5.56
CA TRP A 230 1.62 -10.86 -4.22
C TRP A 230 2.11 -9.45 -3.99
N SER A 231 1.30 -8.67 -3.28
CA SER A 231 1.59 -7.29 -2.97
C SER A 231 1.13 -6.96 -1.56
N VAL A 232 1.45 -5.77 -1.08
CA VAL A 232 0.97 -5.29 0.21
C VAL A 232 0.30 -3.95 0.06
N GLU A 233 -0.94 -3.85 0.53
CA GLU A 233 -1.62 -2.55 0.66
C GLU A 233 -1.18 -1.89 1.95
N ALA A 234 -0.51 -0.74 1.83
CA ALA A 234 0.02 -0.03 2.98
C ALA A 234 -1.13 0.57 3.80
N ASN A 235 -1.13 0.27 5.10
CA ASN A 235 -2.03 0.86 6.07
C ASN A 235 -1.37 2.04 6.79
N ASN A 236 -0.10 1.90 7.17
CA ASN A 236 0.67 2.94 7.84
C ASN A 236 2.16 2.88 7.46
N ILE A 237 2.84 4.02 7.43
CA ILE A 237 4.22 4.16 6.99
C ILE A 237 4.96 5.06 7.97
N GLN A 238 6.13 4.61 8.41
CA GLN A 238 7.01 5.35 9.30
C GLN A 238 8.41 5.36 8.72
N LEU A 239 9.07 6.52 8.71
CA LEU A 239 10.49 6.59 8.41
C LEU A 239 11.23 5.74 9.44
N TRP A 240 12.12 4.87 8.98
CA TRP A 240 12.88 4.00 9.86
C TRP A 240 14.36 4.31 9.73
N GLU A 241 14.94 4.76 10.83
CA GLU A 241 16.38 4.92 10.94
C GLU A 241 16.94 3.69 11.66
N PRO A 242 17.99 3.05 11.12
CA PRO A 242 18.70 2.01 11.84
C PRO A 242 19.23 2.58 13.15
N GLU A 243 18.95 1.88 14.26
CA GLU A 243 19.68 2.12 15.49
C GLU A 243 21.15 1.89 15.18
N HIS A 244 21.95 2.95 15.24
CA HIS A 244 23.38 2.84 15.06
C HIS A 244 23.90 1.98 16.21
N PRO A 245 24.68 0.92 15.97
CA PRO A 245 25.40 0.29 17.08
C PRO A 245 26.34 1.36 17.64
N THR A 246 26.05 1.83 18.86
CA THR A 246 26.86 2.81 19.58
C THR A 246 28.19 2.19 19.97
N LYS A 247 29.13 2.07 19.02
CA LYS A 247 30.55 1.75 19.26
C LYS A 247 31.44 2.32 18.16
N CYS A 248 31.78 3.60 18.30
CA CYS A 248 33.17 4.07 18.41
C CYS A 248 33.14 5.60 18.55
N GLN A 249 33.27 6.10 19.78
CA GLN A 249 33.93 7.39 19.95
C GLN A 249 35.41 7.14 19.65
N SER A 250 35.81 7.40 18.42
CA SER A 250 37.17 7.82 18.12
C SER A 250 37.04 9.19 17.49
N GLU A 251 37.36 10.21 18.28
CA GLU A 251 37.57 11.58 17.82
C GLU A 251 38.56 11.56 16.66
N PHE A 252 38.17 12.12 15.51
CA PHE A 252 39.10 12.80 14.60
C PHE A 252 38.34 13.95 13.89
N PRO A 253 39.04 15.06 13.60
CA PRO A 253 38.47 16.40 13.53
C PRO A 253 37.82 16.73 12.18
N GLU A 254 37.15 17.89 12.20
CA GLU A 254 36.43 18.61 11.15
C GLU A 254 37.10 18.60 9.76
N ASP A 255 36.25 18.86 8.75
CA ASP A 255 36.48 18.99 7.31
C ASP A 255 36.46 17.71 6.45
N ALA A 256 35.32 17.46 5.79
CA ALA A 256 35.25 17.26 4.33
C ALA A 256 33.81 17.12 3.83
N GLU A 257 33.51 17.88 2.79
CA GLU A 257 32.24 18.05 2.10
C GLU A 257 31.72 16.78 1.38
N SER A 258 30.39 16.69 1.30
CA SER A 258 29.61 16.15 0.16
C SER A 258 29.95 14.73 -0.36
N TYR A 259 29.24 13.71 0.16
CA TYR A 259 29.15 12.40 -0.49
C TYR A 259 28.04 12.38 -1.55
N SER A 260 28.39 12.66 -2.81
CA SER A 260 27.50 12.55 -3.99
C SER A 260 27.60 11.21 -4.74
N TRP A 261 28.05 10.11 -4.10
CA TRP A 261 28.40 8.88 -4.81
C TRP A 261 27.41 7.69 -4.64
N PHE A 262 26.34 7.83 -3.86
CA PHE A 262 25.42 6.72 -3.57
C PHE A 262 24.37 6.41 -4.66
N SER A 263 24.31 7.17 -5.75
CA SER A 263 23.21 7.08 -6.72
C SER A 263 23.48 6.22 -7.97
N LEU A 264 24.72 5.81 -8.26
CA LEU A 264 25.05 5.18 -9.56
C LEU A 264 25.13 3.65 -9.54
N GLU A 265 25.53 3.01 -8.44
CA GLU A 265 25.70 1.54 -8.43
C GLU A 265 24.37 0.76 -8.33
N VAL A 266 23.33 1.35 -7.72
CA VAL A 266 22.00 0.69 -7.61
C VAL A 266 21.27 0.66 -8.96
N LEU A 267 21.53 1.63 -9.84
CA LEU A 267 20.91 1.71 -11.17
C LEU A 267 21.53 0.71 -12.16
N CYS A 268 22.80 0.34 -12.00
CA CYS A 268 23.53 -0.50 -12.95
C CYS A 268 23.06 -1.97 -12.94
N CYS A 269 22.50 -2.45 -11.83
CA CYS A 269 21.96 -3.82 -11.72
C CYS A 269 20.57 -4.01 -12.36
N CYS A 270 19.87 -2.95 -12.75
CA CYS A 270 18.53 -3.06 -13.36
C CYS A 270 18.54 -3.08 -14.90
N SER A 271 19.63 -2.64 -15.55
CA SER A 271 19.74 -2.62 -17.02
C SER A 271 20.03 -3.99 -17.66
N SER A 272 20.42 -5.00 -16.88
CA SER A 272 20.82 -6.32 -17.38
C SER A 272 19.66 -7.31 -17.60
N LEU A 273 18.41 -6.88 -17.41
CA LEU A 273 17.21 -7.74 -17.49
C LEU A 273 16.33 -7.49 -18.74
N LEU A 274 16.79 -6.69 -19.71
CA LEU A 274 16.07 -6.42 -20.95
C LEU A 274 16.95 -6.67 -22.19
N TRP A 275 17.32 -7.92 -22.48
CA TRP A 275 17.46 -8.49 -23.85
C TRP A 275 17.90 -9.97 -23.80
N PRO A 276 17.19 -10.93 -24.44
CA PRO A 276 17.76 -12.24 -24.72
C PRO A 276 18.57 -12.23 -26.04
N GLY A 277 19.75 -12.85 -26.04
CA GLY A 277 20.78 -12.83 -27.10
C GLY A 277 20.34 -13.34 -28.49
N SER A 278 21.18 -13.51 -29.51
CA SER A 278 22.65 -13.53 -29.65
C SER A 278 22.93 -13.59 -31.18
N GLY A 279 24.06 -13.05 -31.68
CA GLY A 279 24.47 -13.33 -33.06
C GLY A 279 25.69 -12.57 -33.59
N SER A 280 26.83 -13.25 -33.61
CA SER A 280 27.98 -13.16 -34.54
C SER A 280 28.81 -11.86 -34.72
N SER A 281 30.13 -12.03 -34.50
CA SER A 281 31.31 -11.44 -35.19
C SER A 281 31.45 -9.91 -35.29
N GLY A 282 32.59 -9.39 -34.79
CA GLY A 282 32.98 -7.96 -34.79
C GLY A 282 33.19 -7.30 -36.18
N PRO A 283 33.70 -6.03 -36.26
CA PRO A 283 34.73 -5.46 -35.39
C PRO A 283 34.39 -4.11 -34.72
N LEU A 284 35.33 -3.68 -33.87
CA LEU A 284 35.45 -2.41 -33.16
C LEU A 284 35.31 -1.14 -34.03
N GLN A 285 35.24 -0.02 -33.29
CA GLN A 285 35.52 1.37 -33.70
C GLN A 285 34.36 2.12 -34.38
N HIS A 286 33.51 2.75 -33.56
CA HIS A 286 33.04 4.14 -33.71
C HIS A 286 31.89 4.38 -32.73
N LEU A 287 32.18 4.71 -31.47
CA LEU A 287 31.25 5.37 -30.53
C LEU A 287 31.90 5.69 -29.17
N LYS A 288 33.24 5.75 -29.11
CA LYS A 288 33.97 6.22 -27.93
C LYS A 288 34.28 7.73 -27.93
N ASP A 289 33.94 8.45 -29.00
CA ASP A 289 34.36 9.86 -29.16
C ASP A 289 33.21 10.88 -29.01
N GLY A 290 32.07 10.50 -28.40
CA GLY A 290 30.87 11.33 -28.34
C GLY A 290 30.54 12.02 -27.00
N LEU A 291 31.28 11.77 -25.92
CA LEU A 291 30.84 12.22 -24.58
C LEU A 291 31.96 12.66 -23.63
N VAL A 292 33.04 13.24 -24.18
CA VAL A 292 34.10 13.91 -23.40
C VAL A 292 34.01 15.45 -23.51
N ALA A 293 33.02 16.00 -24.22
CA ALA A 293 32.94 17.44 -24.47
C ALA A 293 31.61 18.05 -23.99
N GLN A 294 31.27 17.98 -22.70
CA GLN A 294 30.26 18.90 -22.14
C GLN A 294 30.18 18.99 -20.61
N PHE A 295 31.30 19.02 -19.87
CA PHE A 295 31.32 19.60 -18.52
C PHE A 295 32.67 20.25 -18.26
N GLY A 296 32.80 21.49 -18.71
CA GLY A 296 33.87 22.40 -18.37
C GLY A 296 33.27 23.77 -18.07
N ALA A 297 33.69 24.32 -16.93
CA ALA A 297 33.51 25.68 -16.44
C ALA A 297 32.21 26.04 -15.69
N LEU A 298 32.46 26.40 -14.41
CA LEU A 298 31.67 27.15 -13.42
C LEU A 298 30.67 26.36 -12.56
#